data_AF-A0A316SWK7-F1
#
_entry.id   AF-A0A316SWK7-F1
#
_cell.length_a   1.000
_cell.length_b   1.000
_cell.length_c   1.000
_cell.angle_alpha   90.00
_cell.angle_beta   90.00
_cell.angle_gamma   90.00
#
_symmetry.space_group_name_H-M   'P 1'
#
loop_
_entity.id
_entity.type
_entity.pdbx_description
1 polymer ?
#
loop_
_entity_poly.entity_id
_entity_poly.type
_entity_poly.pdbx_seq_one_letter_code
_entity_poly.pdbx_strand_id
1 'polypeptide(L)'
;MIGFSEFLDYYYAIITYKFADGHTEEIEVTDEVAAAFEQLEKYEKKVERKETRRHISYDKLLDSGFEFPDESEDILDILDKEEQEKSEWKEEKFRRHNIDGKKQEIFSLLTYRQADAFFRHKYLHIKKTEIAKSMNVTEGAVRKLIKKAEANLQEYKLAHDKEVKLLEAIFGSVL
;
A
#
# COMPACT_ATOMS: atom_id res chain seq x y z
N MET A 1 79.94 8.45 11.70
CA MET A 1 79.17 8.70 10.47
C MET A 1 79.15 7.35 9.77
N ILE A 2 78.10 6.54 9.75
CA ILE A 2 76.63 6.68 9.68
C ILE A 2 76.12 5.49 10.55
N GLY A 3 75.19 5.57 11.50
CA GLY A 3 73.91 6.27 11.48
C GLY A 3 72.82 5.25 11.16
N PHE A 4 71.96 4.96 12.15
CA PHE A 4 70.67 4.23 12.05
C PHE A 4 70.71 2.70 12.03
N SER A 5 70.71 2.16 13.26
CA SER A 5 70.04 0.90 13.59
C SER A 5 68.54 1.08 13.34
N GLU A 6 68.05 0.66 12.17
CA GLU A 6 66.61 0.45 11.94
C GLU A 6 66.18 -0.81 12.71
N PHE A 7 65.95 -0.64 14.00
CA PHE A 7 65.14 -1.58 14.78
C PHE A 7 63.70 -1.35 14.35
N LEU A 8 63.25 -2.07 13.33
CA LEU A 8 61.84 -2.21 13.00
C LEU A 8 61.20 -3.00 14.15
N ASP A 9 60.65 -2.28 15.13
CA ASP A 9 59.69 -2.86 16.07
C ASP A 9 58.47 -3.31 15.24
N TYR A 10 58.52 -4.56 14.76
CA TYR A 10 57.35 -5.23 14.19
C TYR A 10 56.33 -5.36 15.32
N TYR A 11 55.34 -4.47 15.34
CA TYR A 11 54.16 -4.65 16.18
C TYR A 11 53.37 -5.84 15.64
N TYR A 12 53.36 -6.91 16.44
CA TYR A 12 52.55 -8.09 16.21
C TYR A 12 51.26 -7.94 17.01
N ALA A 13 50.12 -8.04 16.32
CA ALA A 13 48.79 -8.12 16.89
C ALA A 13 48.39 -9.60 17.02
N ILE A 14 47.74 -9.94 18.13
CA ILE A 14 47.22 -11.29 18.35
C ILE A 14 45.75 -11.31 17.93
N ILE A 15 45.39 -12.20 17.00
CA ILE A 15 43.99 -12.47 16.65
C ILE A 15 43.57 -13.84 17.19
N THR A 16 42.33 -13.97 17.62
CA THR A 16 41.72 -15.26 17.94
C THR A 16 40.98 -15.76 16.70
N TYR A 17 41.48 -16.80 16.05
CA TYR A 17 40.87 -17.38 14.86
C TYR A 17 40.18 -18.70 15.19
N LYS A 18 38.96 -18.89 14.68
CA LYS A 18 38.23 -20.14 14.81
C LYS A 18 38.31 -20.93 13.49
N PHE A 19 38.93 -22.10 13.54
CA PHE A 19 39.02 -23.00 12.40
C PHE A 19 37.69 -23.70 12.11
N ALA A 20 37.55 -24.22 10.89
CA ALA A 20 36.36 -24.96 10.46
C ALA A 20 36.05 -26.17 11.34
N ASP A 21 37.09 -26.77 11.94
CA ASP A 21 36.97 -27.92 12.86
C ASP A 21 36.49 -27.52 14.28
N GLY A 22 36.22 -26.22 14.51
CA GLY A 22 35.68 -25.70 15.76
C GLY A 22 36.71 -25.30 16.82
N HIS A 23 37.99 -25.61 16.59
CA HIS A 23 39.10 -25.18 17.44
C HIS A 23 39.43 -23.70 17.24
N THR A 24 39.86 -23.04 18.31
CA THR A 24 40.30 -21.65 18.31
C THR A 24 41.76 -21.56 18.65
N GLU A 25 42.54 -20.83 17.84
CA GLU A 25 43.94 -20.55 18.13
C GLU A 25 44.20 -19.05 18.14
N GLU A 26 45.17 -18.66 18.95
CA GLU A 26 45.71 -17.30 19.00
C GLU A 26 46.89 -17.23 18.03
N ILE A 27 46.77 -16.38 17.01
CA ILE A 27 47.75 -16.26 15.92
C ILE A 27 48.36 -14.87 15.99
N GLU A 28 49.69 -14.80 16.03
CA GLU A 28 50.45 -13.55 15.92
C GLU A 28 50.52 -13.12 14.45
N VAL A 29 49.98 -11.95 14.15
CA VAL A 29 49.90 -11.38 12.79
C VAL A 29 50.31 -9.91 12.81
N THR A 30 50.68 -9.38 11.65
CA THR A 30 50.94 -7.95 11.48
C THR A 30 49.65 -7.13 11.65
N ASP A 31 49.77 -5.89 12.12
CA ASP A 31 48.64 -4.98 12.36
C ASP A 31 47.68 -4.82 11.15
N GLU A 32 48.20 -4.82 9.92
CA GLU A 32 47.38 -4.74 8.69
C GLU A 32 46.42 -5.93 8.55
N VAL A 33 46.89 -7.13 8.90
CA VAL A 33 46.11 -8.38 8.83
C VAL A 33 45.08 -8.42 9.96
N ALA A 34 45.45 -7.97 11.15
CA ALA A 34 44.51 -7.84 12.26
C ALA A 34 43.39 -6.84 11.95
N ALA A 35 43.72 -5.69 11.34
CA ALA A 35 42.73 -4.71 10.90
C ALA A 35 41.80 -5.25 9.81
N ALA A 36 42.34 -6.00 8.83
CA ALA A 36 41.54 -6.66 7.80
C ALA A 36 40.61 -7.74 8.39
N PHE A 37 41.10 -8.52 9.36
CA PHE A 37 40.31 -9.54 10.05
C PHE A 37 39.14 -8.91 10.85
N GLU A 38 39.40 -7.82 11.57
CA GLU A 38 38.35 -7.09 12.29
C GLU A 38 37.27 -6.53 11.34
N GLN A 39 37.67 -6.04 10.17
CA GLN A 39 36.73 -5.59 9.14
C GLN A 39 35.86 -6.74 8.62
N LEU A 40 36.45 -7.92 8.40
CA LEU A 40 35.72 -9.12 7.97
C LEU A 40 34.71 -9.57 9.04
N GLU A 41 35.08 -9.63 10.32
CA GLU A 41 34.12 -9.95 11.39
C GLU A 41 32.95 -8.97 11.44
N LYS A 42 33.24 -7.67 11.32
CA LYS A 42 32.21 -6.63 11.29
C LYS A 42 31.28 -6.80 10.10
N TYR A 43 31.80 -7.22 8.96
CA TYR A 43 31.00 -7.49 7.76
C TYR A 43 30.14 -8.74 7.95
N GLU A 44 30.70 -9.83 8.45
CA GLU A 44 29.99 -11.09 8.71
C GLU A 44 28.82 -10.89 9.68
N LYS A 45 29.06 -10.23 10.83
CA LYS A 45 28.02 -9.86 11.79
C LYS A 45 26.91 -9.00 11.16
N LYS A 46 27.24 -8.14 10.20
CA LYS A 46 26.24 -7.34 9.46
C LYS A 46 25.43 -8.20 8.49
N VAL A 47 26.08 -9.13 7.80
CA VAL A 47 25.42 -10.07 6.88
C VAL A 47 24.49 -10.99 7.65
N GLU A 48 24.94 -11.60 8.75
CA GLU A 48 24.09 -12.42 9.62
C GLU A 48 22.89 -11.64 10.12
N ARG A 49 23.07 -10.43 10.65
CA ARG A 49 21.92 -9.59 11.06
C ARG A 49 20.98 -9.27 9.91
N LYS A 50 21.50 -9.07 8.71
CA LYS A 50 20.68 -8.85 7.50
C LYS A 50 19.90 -10.10 7.14
N GLU A 51 20.48 -11.28 7.36
CA GLU A 51 19.89 -12.58 7.10
C GLU A 51 18.83 -12.96 8.15
N THR A 52 19.14 -12.86 9.44
CA THR A 52 18.18 -13.12 10.53
C THR A 52 16.97 -12.18 10.48
N ARG A 53 17.14 -10.94 9.99
CA ARG A 53 16.01 -10.01 9.77
C ARG A 53 15.11 -10.39 8.60
N ARG A 54 15.57 -11.25 7.70
CA ARG A 54 14.78 -11.80 6.59
C ARG A 54 14.07 -13.09 7.00
N HIS A 55 14.54 -13.74 8.06
CA HIS A 55 13.88 -14.93 8.60
C HIS A 55 12.55 -14.54 9.24
N ILE A 56 11.53 -15.30 8.88
CA ILE A 56 10.20 -15.23 9.48
C ILE A 56 9.97 -16.62 10.07
N SER A 57 9.74 -16.68 11.39
CA SER A 57 9.45 -17.94 12.06
C SER A 57 8.03 -18.42 11.73
N TYR A 58 7.82 -19.73 11.82
CA TYR A 58 6.52 -20.36 11.64
C TYR A 58 5.45 -19.76 12.58
N ASP A 59 5.77 -19.65 13.87
CA ASP A 59 4.87 -19.06 14.88
C ASP A 59 4.47 -17.63 14.53
N LYS A 60 5.38 -16.86 13.92
CA LYS A 60 5.12 -15.47 13.52
C LYS A 60 4.16 -15.39 12.32
N LEU A 61 4.17 -16.40 11.44
CA LEU A 61 3.20 -16.50 10.35
C LEU A 61 1.81 -16.83 10.88
N LEU A 62 1.72 -17.78 11.81
CA LEU A 62 0.45 -18.13 12.46
C LEU A 62 -0.16 -16.95 13.24
N ASP A 63 0.64 -16.21 14.01
CA ASP A 63 0.18 -15.04 14.76
C ASP A 63 -0.30 -13.90 13.83
N SER A 64 0.25 -13.83 12.61
CA SER A 64 -0.22 -12.90 11.58
C SER A 64 -1.55 -13.31 10.90
N GLY A 65 -2.12 -14.46 11.28
CA GLY A 65 -3.32 -15.01 10.68
C GLY A 65 -3.09 -15.69 9.32
N PHE A 66 -1.85 -16.08 9.01
CA PHE A 66 -1.55 -16.85 7.80
C PHE A 66 -1.89 -18.32 8.05
N GLU A 67 -2.89 -18.84 7.35
CA GLU A 67 -3.29 -20.25 7.39
C GLU A 67 -2.57 -21.02 6.29
N PHE A 68 -1.83 -22.07 6.67
CA PHE A 68 -1.25 -22.98 5.70
C PHE A 68 -2.32 -23.96 5.21
N PRO A 69 -2.44 -24.21 3.90
CA PRO A 69 -3.39 -25.17 3.36
C PRO A 69 -3.09 -26.58 3.88
N ASP A 70 -4.13 -27.38 4.05
CA ASP A 70 -4.00 -28.76 4.50
C ASP A 70 -3.39 -29.63 3.38
N GLU A 71 -2.60 -30.65 3.74
CA GLU A 71 -1.85 -31.47 2.75
C GLU A 71 -2.78 -32.22 1.77
N SER A 72 -4.07 -32.30 2.08
CA SER A 72 -5.10 -32.98 1.29
C SER A 72 -5.87 -32.09 0.31
N GLU A 73 -5.66 -30.77 0.32
CA GLU A 73 -6.33 -29.84 -0.60
C GLU A 73 -5.64 -29.81 -1.97
N ASP A 74 -6.44 -29.74 -3.05
CA ASP A 74 -5.92 -29.58 -4.40
C ASP A 74 -5.39 -28.15 -4.58
N ILE A 75 -4.11 -28.03 -4.94
CA ILE A 75 -3.42 -26.75 -5.18
C ILE A 75 -4.16 -25.91 -6.23
N LEU A 76 -4.78 -26.55 -7.22
CA LEU A 76 -5.54 -25.84 -8.25
C LEU A 76 -6.80 -25.18 -7.70
N ASP A 77 -7.54 -25.88 -6.83
CA ASP A 77 -8.76 -25.36 -6.21
C ASP A 77 -8.47 -24.16 -5.28
N ILE A 78 -7.34 -24.19 -4.57
CA ILE A 78 -6.88 -23.08 -3.72
C ILE A 78 -6.57 -21.84 -4.58
N LEU A 79 -5.82 -22.01 -5.66
CA LEU A 79 -5.43 -20.91 -6.55
C LEU A 79 -6.65 -20.28 -7.22
N ASP A 80 -7.61 -21.10 -7.69
CA ASP A 80 -8.84 -20.62 -8.31
C ASP A 80 -9.69 -19.81 -7.31
N LYS A 81 -9.79 -20.29 -6.06
CA LYS A 81 -10.50 -19.57 -4.98
C LYS A 81 -9.83 -18.24 -4.64
N GLU A 82 -8.50 -18.22 -4.51
CA GLU A 82 -7.76 -16.97 -4.27
C GLU A 82 -7.92 -15.97 -5.42
N GLU A 83 -7.92 -16.44 -6.67
CA GLU A 83 -8.10 -15.59 -7.84
C GLU A 83 -9.51 -15.02 -7.89
N GLN A 84 -10.53 -15.82 -7.56
CA GLN A 84 -11.91 -15.36 -7.40
C GLN A 84 -12.01 -14.29 -6.31
N GLU A 85 -11.51 -14.56 -5.10
CA GLU A 85 -11.54 -13.60 -3.98
C GLU A 85 -10.80 -12.29 -4.32
N LYS A 86 -9.63 -12.37 -4.97
CA LYS A 86 -8.89 -11.20 -5.44
C LYS A 86 -9.68 -10.41 -6.49
N SER A 87 -10.38 -11.09 -7.38
CA SER A 87 -11.19 -10.48 -8.42
C SER A 87 -12.42 -9.78 -7.84
N GLU A 88 -13.16 -10.45 -6.96
CA GLU A 88 -14.29 -9.87 -6.22
C GLU A 88 -13.88 -8.64 -5.41
N TRP A 89 -12.71 -8.70 -4.75
CA TRP A 89 -12.19 -7.57 -3.99
C TRP A 89 -11.80 -6.38 -4.88
N LYS A 90 -11.19 -6.65 -6.06
CA LYS A 90 -10.91 -5.62 -7.06
C LYS A 90 -12.19 -4.97 -7.57
N GLU A 91 -13.21 -5.77 -7.87
CA GLU A 91 -14.52 -5.27 -8.30
C GLU A 91 -15.21 -4.43 -7.22
N GLU A 92 -15.17 -4.89 -5.96
CA GLU A 92 -15.70 -4.15 -4.82
C GLU A 92 -14.96 -2.81 -4.63
N LYS A 93 -13.62 -2.80 -4.73
CA LYS A 93 -12.84 -1.56 -4.70
C LYS A 93 -13.20 -0.62 -5.83
N PHE A 94 -13.34 -1.14 -7.04
CA PHE A 94 -13.74 -0.36 -8.20
C PHE A 94 -15.15 0.24 -8.01
N ARG A 95 -16.10 -0.56 -7.49
CA ARG A 95 -17.45 -0.10 -7.15
C ARG A 95 -17.42 1.03 -6.13
N ARG A 96 -16.66 0.87 -5.03
CA ARG A 96 -16.50 1.92 -4.01
C ARG A 96 -15.90 3.19 -4.58
N HIS A 97 -14.81 3.07 -5.35
CA HIS A 97 -14.16 4.21 -5.96
C HIS A 97 -15.08 4.97 -6.93
N ASN A 98 -15.86 4.25 -7.73
CA ASN A 98 -16.85 4.83 -8.64
C ASN A 98 -17.96 5.58 -7.87
N ILE A 99 -18.44 5.00 -6.76
CA ILE A 99 -19.43 5.65 -5.88
C ILE A 99 -18.85 6.92 -5.24
N ASP A 100 -17.60 6.87 -4.77
CA ASP A 100 -16.93 8.03 -4.16
C ASP A 100 -16.65 9.14 -5.18
N GLY A 101 -16.24 8.80 -6.40
CA GLY A 101 -16.09 9.76 -7.49
C GLY A 101 -17.40 10.48 -7.81
N LYS A 102 -18.50 9.72 -7.96
CA LYS A 102 -19.84 10.27 -8.18
C LYS A 102 -20.30 11.14 -7.01
N LYS A 103 -19.97 10.75 -5.78
CA LYS A 103 -20.27 11.55 -4.59
C LYS A 103 -19.57 12.91 -4.67
N GLN A 104 -18.27 12.93 -4.99
CA GLN A 104 -17.52 14.18 -5.12
C GLN A 104 -18.08 15.08 -6.23
N GLU A 105 -18.41 14.52 -7.39
CA GLU A 105 -19.01 15.25 -8.51
C GLU A 105 -20.36 15.88 -8.15
N ILE A 106 -21.25 15.12 -7.50
CA ILE A 106 -22.56 15.64 -7.09
C ILE A 106 -22.41 16.75 -6.04
N PHE A 107 -21.50 16.57 -5.07
CA PHE A 107 -21.28 17.53 -3.99
C PHE A 107 -20.56 18.81 -4.45
N SER A 108 -19.83 18.79 -5.57
CA SER A 108 -19.25 19.99 -6.17
C SER A 108 -20.26 20.81 -6.97
N LEU A 109 -21.19 20.15 -7.67
CA LEU A 109 -22.19 20.79 -8.53
C LEU A 109 -23.42 21.34 -7.76
N LEU A 110 -23.78 20.71 -6.64
CA LEU A 110 -25.01 20.97 -5.90
C LEU A 110 -24.74 21.52 -4.50
N THR A 111 -25.74 22.19 -3.92
CA THR A 111 -25.70 22.53 -2.50
C THR A 111 -25.67 21.27 -1.65
N TYR A 112 -24.90 21.27 -0.56
CA TYR A 112 -24.75 20.13 0.37
C TYR A 112 -26.08 19.42 0.70
N ARG A 113 -27.13 20.16 1.04
CA ARG A 113 -28.44 19.58 1.39
C ARG A 113 -29.14 18.88 0.22
N GLN A 114 -28.96 19.39 -1.00
CA GLN A 114 -29.50 18.79 -2.21
C GLN A 114 -28.70 17.55 -2.59
N ALA A 115 -27.37 17.68 -2.57
CA ALA A 115 -26.42 16.60 -2.85
C ALA A 115 -26.60 15.41 -1.91
N ASP A 116 -26.66 15.64 -0.59
CA ASP A 116 -26.81 14.60 0.42
C ASP A 116 -28.16 13.86 0.29
N ALA A 117 -29.27 14.59 0.14
CA ALA A 117 -30.59 13.99 -0.05
C ALA A 117 -30.68 13.19 -1.36
N PHE A 118 -30.13 13.72 -2.46
CA PHE A 118 -30.09 13.04 -3.75
C PHE A 118 -29.21 11.80 -3.71
N PHE A 119 -28.01 11.89 -3.14
CA PHE A 119 -27.06 10.79 -3.05
C PHE A 119 -27.62 9.62 -2.23
N ARG A 120 -28.14 9.90 -1.03
CA ARG A 120 -28.76 8.89 -0.16
C ARG A 120 -29.93 8.18 -0.83
N HIS A 121 -30.75 8.91 -1.60
CA HIS A 121 -31.90 8.32 -2.26
C HIS A 121 -31.53 7.53 -3.52
N LYS A 122 -30.67 8.10 -4.38
CA LYS A 122 -30.37 7.57 -5.71
C LYS A 122 -29.35 6.44 -5.69
N TYR A 123 -28.33 6.55 -4.84
CA TYR A 123 -27.19 5.61 -4.80
C TYR A 123 -27.23 4.68 -3.61
N LEU A 124 -27.69 5.14 -2.44
CA LEU A 124 -27.82 4.30 -1.24
C LEU A 124 -29.21 3.66 -1.08
N HIS A 125 -30.15 3.96 -1.99
CA HIS A 125 -31.51 3.45 -1.99
C HIS A 125 -32.29 3.65 -0.67
N ILE A 126 -31.92 4.67 0.11
CA ILE A 126 -32.57 4.99 1.38
C ILE A 126 -33.95 5.59 1.10
N LYS A 127 -34.94 5.18 1.89
CA LYS A 127 -36.31 5.71 1.79
C LYS A 127 -36.33 7.20 2.14
N LYS A 128 -37.14 7.98 1.43
CA LYS A 128 -37.26 9.43 1.64
C LYS A 128 -37.70 9.77 3.08
N THR A 129 -38.47 8.90 3.71
CA THR A 129 -38.90 9.01 5.11
C THR A 129 -37.74 8.87 6.09
N GLU A 130 -36.78 7.97 5.84
CA GLU A 130 -35.59 7.77 6.67
C GLU A 130 -34.60 8.92 6.48
N ILE A 131 -34.42 9.40 5.24
CA ILE A 131 -33.62 10.60 4.96
C ILE A 131 -34.21 11.80 5.72
N ALA A 132 -35.53 11.98 5.67
CA ALA A 132 -36.24 13.06 6.36
C ALA A 132 -35.98 13.03 7.87
N LYS A 133 -36.06 11.84 8.50
CA LYS A 133 -35.68 11.64 9.91
C LYS A 133 -34.21 12.02 10.17
N SER A 134 -33.28 11.53 9.34
CA SER A 134 -31.84 11.80 9.51
C SER A 134 -31.46 13.27 9.36
N MET A 135 -32.19 14.01 8.53
CA MET A 135 -31.95 15.43 8.26
C MET A 135 -32.82 16.37 9.12
N ASN A 136 -33.66 15.83 10.02
CA ASN A 136 -34.64 16.57 10.81
C ASN A 136 -35.54 17.48 9.96
N VAL A 137 -36.08 16.97 8.85
CA VAL A 137 -36.99 17.69 7.95
C VAL A 137 -38.22 16.86 7.61
N THR A 138 -39.22 17.47 6.98
CA THR A 138 -40.40 16.75 6.47
C THR A 138 -40.07 15.98 5.18
N GLU A 139 -40.77 14.89 4.92
CA GLU A 139 -40.60 14.11 3.69
C GLU A 139 -40.86 14.96 2.43
N GLY A 140 -41.83 15.87 2.49
CA GLY A 140 -42.11 16.82 1.41
C GLY A 140 -40.92 17.73 1.08
N ALA A 141 -40.15 18.14 2.10
CA ALA A 141 -38.92 18.91 1.90
C ALA A 141 -37.83 18.07 1.21
N VAL A 142 -37.66 16.80 1.61
CA VAL A 142 -36.72 15.87 0.94
C VAL A 142 -37.09 15.66 -0.52
N ARG A 143 -38.37 15.45 -0.83
CA ARG A 143 -38.85 15.33 -2.23
C ARG A 143 -38.52 16.58 -3.06
N LYS A 144 -38.71 17.79 -2.50
CA LYS A 144 -38.36 19.05 -3.17
C LYS A 144 -36.85 19.17 -3.39
N LEU A 145 -36.04 18.81 -2.41
CA LEU A 145 -34.57 18.82 -2.52
C LEU A 145 -34.08 17.90 -3.64
N ILE A 146 -34.60 16.66 -3.70
CA ILE A 146 -34.26 15.70 -4.75
C ILE A 146 -34.67 16.22 -6.12
N LYS A 147 -35.91 16.70 -6.27
CA LYS A 147 -36.40 17.24 -7.55
C LYS A 147 -35.57 18.43 -8.05
N LYS A 148 -35.14 19.30 -7.13
CA LYS A 148 -34.27 20.43 -7.46
C LYS A 148 -32.86 19.97 -7.85
N ALA A 149 -32.33 18.96 -7.15
CA ALA A 149 -31.04 18.38 -7.49
C ALA A 149 -31.03 17.76 -8.90
N GLU A 150 -32.09 17.03 -9.25
CA GLU A 150 -32.27 16.44 -10.59
C GLU A 150 -32.30 17.50 -11.69
N ALA A 151 -33.07 18.56 -11.49
CA ALA A 151 -33.16 19.67 -12.46
C ALA A 151 -31.79 20.33 -12.68
N ASN A 152 -31.09 20.68 -11.60
CA ASN A 152 -29.77 21.30 -11.68
C ASN A 152 -28.74 20.38 -12.38
N LEU A 153 -28.73 19.08 -12.07
CA LEU A 153 -27.84 18.13 -12.74
C LEU A 153 -28.15 17.98 -14.22
N GLN A 154 -29.43 18.06 -14.63
CA GLN A 154 -29.81 18.06 -16.05
C GLN A 154 -29.32 19.31 -16.76
N GLU A 155 -29.41 20.49 -16.12
CA GLU A 155 -28.89 21.74 -16.68
C GLU A 155 -27.38 21.68 -16.90
N TYR A 156 -26.62 21.19 -15.92
CA TYR A 156 -25.17 21.02 -16.05
C TYR A 156 -24.79 20.06 -17.19
N LYS A 157 -25.51 18.95 -17.34
CA LYS A 157 -25.28 18.01 -18.46
C LYS A 157 -25.52 18.67 -19.81
N LEU A 158 -26.63 19.39 -19.95
CA LEU A 158 -26.95 20.10 -21.20
C LEU A 158 -25.93 21.21 -21.50
N ALA A 159 -25.41 21.89 -20.49
CA ALA A 159 -24.35 22.88 -20.66
C ALA A 159 -23.04 22.23 -21.11
N HIS A 160 -22.62 21.16 -20.43
CA HIS A 160 -21.42 20.40 -20.77
C HIS A 160 -21.48 19.82 -22.19
N ASP A 161 -22.61 19.21 -22.57
CA ASP A 161 -22.80 18.67 -23.93
C ASP A 161 -22.72 19.76 -25.01
N LYS A 162 -23.19 20.98 -24.72
CA LYS A 162 -23.06 22.12 -25.64
C LYS A 162 -21.61 22.56 -25.74
N GLU A 163 -20.89 22.64 -24.62
CA GLU A 163 -19.47 22.99 -24.59
C GLU A 163 -18.62 21.99 -25.37
N VAL A 164 -18.84 20.69 -25.17
CA VAL A 164 -18.15 19.62 -25.92
C VAL A 164 -18.41 19.76 -27.41
N LYS A 165 -19.67 19.93 -27.84
CA LYS A 165 -20.01 20.14 -29.26
C LYS A 165 -19.36 21.39 -29.86
N LEU A 166 -19.24 22.47 -29.07
CA LEU A 166 -18.54 23.68 -29.52
C LEU A 166 -17.04 23.42 -29.68
N LEU A 167 -16.42 22.72 -28.73
CA LEU A 167 -15.01 22.35 -28.81
C LEU A 167 -14.75 21.42 -30.01
N GLU A 168 -15.60 20.43 -30.25
CA GLU A 168 -15.54 19.57 -31.44
C GLU A 168 -15.68 20.37 -32.74
N ALA A 169 -16.55 21.38 -32.77
CA ALA A 169 -16.71 22.25 -33.94
C ALA A 169 -15.50 23.17 -34.19
N ILE A 170 -14.79 23.58 -33.13
CA ILE A 170 -13.63 24.48 -33.21
C ILE A 170 -12.34 23.70 -33.53
N PHE A 171 -12.12 22.58 -32.85
CA PHE A 171 -10.86 21.82 -32.91
C PHE A 171 -10.94 20.56 -33.78
N GLY A 172 -12.13 20.20 -34.29
CA GLY A 172 -12.39 18.92 -34.93
C GLY A 172 -12.55 17.79 -33.91
N SER A 173 -13.00 16.61 -34.35
CA SER A 173 -13.13 15.43 -33.47
C SER A 173 -11.75 14.99 -32.98
N VAL A 174 -11.44 15.23 -31.70
CA VAL A 174 -10.27 14.65 -31.05
C VAL A 174 -10.63 13.20 -30.68
N LEU A 175 -10.19 12.27 -31.53
CA LEU A 175 -10.11 10.84 -31.21
C LEU A 175 -9.02 10.59 -30.17
#